data_AF-A0A5C5WTX8-F1
#
_entry.id   AF-A0A5C5WTX8-F1
#
_cell.length_a   1.000
_cell.length_b   1.000
_cell.length_c   1.000
_cell.angle_alpha   90.00
_cell.angle_beta   90.00
_cell.angle_gamma   90.00
#
_symmetry.space_group_name_H-M   'P 1'
#
loop_
_entity.id
_entity.type
_entity.pdbx_description
1 polymer ?
#
loop_
_entity_poly.entity_id
_entity_poly.type
_entity_poly.pdbx_seq_one_letter_code
_entity_poly.pdbx_strand_id
1 'polypeptide(L)'
;MFIIATDEAGYGPKLGPLVIAASTWQVQLPSNQPNDEAALSLAFAPLTQPVAIGKLKVRIDDSKAIFKSGSGLDGLHAIVCASHMACGKRFGSGREMIEYVADTDFEEIFATPWLNRDCSSPLLDDASTANAIAQWQSTGCLLLDVKARVITAKRFNQFCNEGANKADLLSRSTLQLVRNSVEATSETDIRVFCDRHGGRRYYAGVIAHIFHEGSVAVVSESQSESVYRCDWQGKQIRLAFTVKGDRFTPVAMSSLHAKYLRERMMASFNLYFAENYVGESPLKPTAGYPVDADRFLTQTAALRQQLKIIDLDLVRQR
;
A
#
# COMPACT_ATOMS: atom_id res chain seq x y z
N MET A 1 -8.19 -18.94 10.10
CA MET A 1 -8.78 -18.21 8.94
C MET A 1 -7.70 -17.34 8.32
N PHE A 2 -7.73 -17.18 7.01
CA PHE A 2 -6.75 -16.38 6.29
C PHE A 2 -7.36 -15.02 5.91
N ILE A 3 -6.70 -13.93 6.30
CA ILE A 3 -7.14 -12.58 5.98
C ILE A 3 -6.15 -11.92 5.04
N ILE A 4 -6.67 -11.30 3.98
CA ILE A 4 -5.92 -10.42 3.10
C ILE A 4 -6.55 -9.03 3.23
N ALA A 5 -5.73 -8.01 3.45
CA ALA A 5 -6.22 -6.64 3.54
C ALA A 5 -5.45 -5.72 2.63
N THR A 6 -6.14 -4.82 1.92
CA THR A 6 -5.51 -3.96 0.91
C THR A 6 -5.91 -2.50 1.03
N ASP A 7 -4.98 -1.62 0.74
CA ASP A 7 -5.21 -0.17 0.62
C ASP A 7 -4.17 0.45 -0.32
N GLU A 8 -4.38 1.69 -0.72
CA GLU A 8 -3.50 2.43 -1.63
C GLU A 8 -3.07 3.79 -1.11
N ALA A 9 -1.97 4.30 -1.68
CA ALA A 9 -1.50 5.65 -1.51
C ALA A 9 -1.12 6.27 -2.86
N GLY A 10 -1.46 7.54 -3.03
CA GLY A 10 -1.09 8.27 -4.25
C GLY A 10 -2.03 8.05 -5.43
N TYR A 11 -3.31 7.74 -5.19
CA TYR A 11 -4.29 7.60 -6.27
C TYR A 11 -4.61 8.93 -6.99
N GLY A 12 -4.77 10.03 -6.25
CA GLY A 12 -5.15 11.35 -6.79
C GLY A 12 -4.04 12.24 -7.39
N PRO A 13 -2.77 12.21 -6.93
CA PRO A 13 -1.69 13.04 -7.47
C PRO A 13 -1.41 12.87 -8.97
N LYS A 14 -0.87 13.91 -9.61
CA LYS A 14 -0.32 13.89 -10.98
C LYS A 14 1.10 13.32 -11.00
N LEU A 15 1.90 13.63 -9.99
CA LEU A 15 3.31 13.23 -9.88
C LEU A 15 3.50 12.15 -8.81
N GLY A 16 4.58 11.40 -8.97
CA GLY A 16 4.93 10.28 -8.10
C GLY A 16 4.11 9.01 -8.38
N PRO A 17 4.52 7.89 -7.78
CA PRO A 17 3.88 6.61 -8.01
C PRO A 17 2.50 6.49 -7.35
N LEU A 18 1.70 5.58 -7.90
CA LEU A 18 0.58 4.95 -7.17
C LEU A 18 1.13 3.71 -6.48
N VAL A 19 0.95 3.61 -5.16
CA VAL A 19 1.35 2.43 -4.39
C VAL A 19 0.12 1.73 -3.86
N ILE A 20 0.05 0.42 -4.02
CA ILE A 20 -1.02 -0.44 -3.49
C ILE A 20 -0.34 -1.50 -2.63
N ALA A 21 -0.78 -1.69 -1.40
CA ALA A 21 -0.20 -2.70 -0.52
C ALA A 21 -1.25 -3.72 -0.08
N ALA A 22 -0.79 -4.94 0.16
CA ALA A 22 -1.58 -6.04 0.70
C ALA A 22 -0.84 -6.64 1.90
N SER A 23 -1.52 -6.71 3.04
CA SER A 23 -1.05 -7.42 4.23
C SER A 23 -1.83 -8.74 4.36
N THR A 24 -1.12 -9.80 4.72
CA THR A 24 -1.68 -11.15 4.86
C THR A 24 -1.54 -11.63 6.30
N TRP A 25 -2.60 -12.26 6.82
CA TRP A 25 -2.69 -12.60 8.23
C TRP A 25 -3.26 -14.00 8.43
N GLN A 26 -2.67 -14.74 9.38
CA GLN A 26 -3.34 -15.89 9.99
C GLN A 26 -4.07 -15.40 11.23
N VAL A 27 -5.37 -15.69 11.31
CA VAL A 27 -6.17 -15.37 12.49
C VAL A 27 -6.74 -16.64 13.10
N GLN A 28 -6.47 -16.81 14.40
CA GLN A 28 -7.05 -17.82 15.26
C GLN A 28 -7.90 -17.12 16.32
N LEU A 29 -9.22 -17.17 16.15
CA LEU A 29 -10.15 -16.69 17.17
C LEU A 29 -10.40 -17.80 18.21
N PRO A 30 -10.61 -17.46 19.49
CA PRO A 30 -11.04 -18.42 20.50
C PRO A 30 -12.32 -19.16 20.08
N SER A 31 -12.42 -20.45 20.37
CA SER A 31 -13.53 -21.32 19.95
C SER A 31 -14.91 -20.90 20.49
N ASN A 32 -14.95 -20.04 21.51
CA ASN A 32 -16.16 -19.52 22.14
C ASN A 32 -16.63 -18.18 21.56
N GLN A 33 -15.95 -17.61 20.57
CA GLN A 33 -16.34 -16.35 19.94
C GLN A 33 -17.00 -16.57 18.57
N PRO A 34 -18.01 -15.74 18.21
CA PRO A 34 -18.54 -15.75 16.86
C PRO A 34 -17.45 -15.36 15.85
N ASN A 35 -17.45 -15.98 14.67
CA ASN A 35 -16.53 -15.63 13.57
C ASN A 35 -17.05 -14.42 12.78
N ASP A 36 -17.33 -13.33 13.48
CA ASP A 36 -17.86 -12.07 12.93
C ASP A 36 -16.84 -10.92 12.99
N GLU A 37 -17.21 -9.78 12.42
CA GLU A 37 -16.34 -8.60 12.33
C GLU A 37 -16.03 -7.96 13.70
N ALA A 38 -16.91 -8.11 14.69
CA ALA A 38 -16.69 -7.57 16.02
C ALA A 38 -15.60 -8.36 16.76
N ALA A 39 -15.67 -9.70 16.70
CA ALA A 39 -14.63 -10.58 17.24
C ALA A 39 -13.28 -10.34 16.56
N LEU A 40 -13.27 -10.18 15.22
CA LEU A 40 -12.06 -9.81 14.49
C LEU A 40 -11.49 -8.47 14.96
N SER A 41 -12.33 -7.44 15.08
CA SER A 41 -11.88 -6.11 15.53
C SER A 41 -11.26 -6.16 16.93
N LEU A 42 -11.84 -6.95 17.85
CA LEU A 42 -11.28 -7.17 19.18
C LEU A 42 -9.94 -7.92 19.15
N ALA A 43 -9.80 -8.92 18.27
CA ALA A 43 -8.55 -9.68 18.14
C ALA A 43 -7.38 -8.81 17.65
N PHE A 44 -7.67 -7.78 16.85
CA PHE A 44 -6.67 -6.80 16.38
C PHE A 44 -6.49 -5.58 17.30
N ALA A 45 -7.27 -5.45 18.38
CA ALA A 45 -7.20 -4.31 19.29
C ALA A 45 -5.80 -4.02 19.88
N PRO A 46 -4.91 -5.00 20.16
CA PRO A 46 -3.57 -4.70 20.65
C PRO A 46 -2.73 -3.86 19.68
N LEU A 47 -2.96 -3.97 18.37
CA LEU A 47 -2.21 -3.20 17.36
C LEU A 47 -2.60 -1.71 17.37
N THR A 48 -3.82 -1.40 17.82
CA THR A 48 -4.32 -0.02 17.91
C THR A 48 -3.89 0.68 19.21
N GLN A 49 -3.33 -0.06 20.16
CA GLN A 49 -2.81 0.50 21.41
C GLN A 49 -1.41 1.10 21.21
N PRO A 50 -1.10 2.26 21.81
CA PRO A 50 0.23 2.85 21.71
C PRO A 50 1.33 1.94 22.26
N VAL A 51 2.37 1.69 21.46
CA VAL A 51 3.53 0.87 21.83
C VAL A 51 4.84 1.56 21.44
N ALA A 52 5.91 1.27 22.17
CA ALA A 52 7.23 1.79 21.87
C ALA A 52 7.90 1.00 20.73
N ILE A 53 8.45 1.73 19.75
CA ILE A 53 9.41 1.21 18.78
C ILE A 53 10.63 2.14 18.82
N GLY A 54 11.74 1.66 19.37
CA GLY A 54 12.88 2.49 19.71
C GLY A 54 12.48 3.66 20.62
N LYS A 55 12.74 4.89 20.18
CA LYS A 55 12.37 6.13 20.90
C LYS A 55 10.96 6.63 20.56
N LEU A 56 10.29 6.02 19.60
CA LEU A 56 9.00 6.46 19.10
C LEU A 56 7.88 5.71 19.81
N LYS A 57 6.75 6.40 20.01
CA LYS A 57 5.51 5.79 20.46
C LYS A 57 4.53 5.78 19.29
N VAL A 58 4.21 4.59 18.79
CA VAL A 58 3.37 4.39 17.61
C VAL A 58 2.09 3.64 17.97
N ARG A 59 1.08 3.77 17.12
CA ARG A 59 -0.11 2.91 17.11
C ARG A 59 -0.47 2.62 15.66
N ILE A 60 -1.14 1.51 15.39
CA ILE A 60 -1.68 1.21 14.06
C ILE A 60 -3.14 1.68 14.05
N ASP A 61 -3.41 2.71 13.25
CA ASP A 61 -4.67 3.44 13.18
C ASP A 61 -4.76 4.08 11.78
N ASP A 62 -5.84 4.81 11.49
CA ASP A 62 -6.00 5.57 10.24
C ASP A 62 -4.70 6.35 9.94
N SER A 63 -4.12 6.09 8.76
CA SER A 63 -2.83 6.64 8.36
C SER A 63 -2.83 8.17 8.30
N LYS A 64 -4.01 8.81 8.25
CA LYS A 64 -4.21 10.27 8.34
C LYS A 64 -4.06 10.80 9.77
N ALA A 65 -4.31 9.99 10.79
CA ALA A 65 -4.12 10.35 12.20
C ALA A 65 -2.64 10.25 12.62
N ILE A 66 -1.90 9.29 12.06
CA ILE A 66 -0.48 9.02 12.39
C ILE A 66 0.47 9.95 11.64
N PHE A 67 0.14 10.33 10.40
CA PHE A 67 0.99 11.19 9.58
C PHE A 67 0.22 12.43 9.14
N LYS A 68 0.63 13.57 9.69
CA LYS A 68 0.29 14.90 9.17
C LYS A 68 1.39 15.33 8.19
N SER A 69 1.02 15.97 7.09
CA SER A 69 1.99 16.57 6.17
C SER A 69 2.99 17.44 6.94
N GLY A 70 4.27 17.03 6.98
CA GLY A 70 5.35 17.67 7.74
C GLY A 70 5.83 16.93 8.99
N SER A 71 5.18 15.85 9.45
CA SER A 71 5.54 15.14 10.70
C SER A 71 6.63 14.07 10.57
N GLY A 72 7.42 14.06 9.49
CA GLY A 72 8.51 13.10 9.25
C GLY A 72 8.04 11.68 8.92
N LEU A 73 8.94 10.86 8.36
CA LEU A 73 8.67 9.46 7.99
C LEU A 73 8.93 8.46 9.10
N ASP A 74 9.47 8.90 10.23
CA ASP A 74 10.02 8.02 11.27
C ASP A 74 8.97 7.06 11.85
N GLY A 75 7.75 7.55 12.10
CA GLY A 75 6.66 6.69 12.59
C GLY A 75 6.24 5.62 11.58
N LEU A 76 6.12 5.99 10.30
CA LEU A 76 5.80 5.06 9.22
C LEU A 76 6.93 4.03 9.04
N HIS A 77 8.17 4.50 9.04
CA HIS A 77 9.37 3.67 8.95
C HIS A 77 9.43 2.65 10.09
N ALA A 78 9.21 3.09 11.32
CA ALA A 78 9.22 2.23 12.50
C ALA A 78 8.16 1.12 12.43
N ILE A 79 6.94 1.46 12.00
CA ILE A 79 5.86 0.47 11.83
C ILE A 79 6.22 -0.54 10.74
N VAL A 80 6.70 -0.09 9.57
CA VAL A 80 7.06 -0.99 8.46
C VAL A 80 8.22 -1.92 8.85
N CYS A 81 9.26 -1.39 9.51
CA CYS A 81 10.35 -2.21 10.04
C CYS A 81 9.84 -3.27 11.01
N ALA A 82 9.08 -2.89 12.03
CA ALA A 82 8.54 -3.84 13.01
C ALA A 82 7.58 -4.86 12.36
N SER A 83 6.83 -4.48 11.33
CA SER A 83 5.90 -5.36 10.63
C SER A 83 6.63 -6.46 9.87
N HIS A 84 7.64 -6.09 9.07
CA HIS A 84 8.50 -7.08 8.41
C HIS A 84 9.20 -7.96 9.44
N MET A 85 9.61 -7.37 10.57
CA MET A 85 10.26 -8.14 11.61
C MET A 85 9.34 -9.15 12.28
N ALA A 86 8.07 -8.80 12.51
CA ALA A 86 7.03 -9.69 13.03
C ALA A 86 6.75 -10.86 12.08
N CYS A 87 6.96 -10.68 10.77
CA CYS A 87 6.85 -11.73 9.74
C CYS A 87 8.12 -12.59 9.61
N GLY A 88 9.12 -12.39 10.47
CA GLY A 88 10.43 -13.07 10.37
C GLY A 88 11.28 -12.59 9.19
N LYS A 89 11.00 -11.41 8.61
CA LYS A 89 11.80 -10.82 7.54
C LYS A 89 12.82 -9.84 8.13
N ARG A 90 14.05 -9.91 7.64
CA ARG A 90 15.16 -9.01 7.96
C ARG A 90 15.82 -8.62 6.65
N PHE A 91 16.04 -7.33 6.48
CA PHE A 91 16.66 -6.77 5.28
C PHE A 91 17.93 -6.02 5.69
N GLY A 92 18.97 -6.08 4.87
CA GLY A 92 20.20 -5.31 5.05
C GLY A 92 20.06 -3.87 4.58
N SER A 93 19.12 -3.60 3.67
CA SER A 93 18.92 -2.27 3.11
C SER A 93 17.46 -1.98 2.75
N GLY A 94 17.15 -0.69 2.61
CA GLY A 94 15.86 -0.24 2.10
C GLY A 94 15.59 -0.70 0.66
N ARG A 95 16.63 -1.01 -0.12
CA ARG A 95 16.55 -1.57 -1.47
C ARG A 95 16.10 -3.02 -1.46
N GLU A 96 16.73 -3.86 -0.63
CA GLU A 96 16.34 -5.27 -0.45
C GLU A 96 14.88 -5.40 0.02
N MET A 97 14.45 -4.51 0.90
CA MET A 97 13.04 -4.47 1.31
C MET A 97 12.11 -4.13 0.13
N ILE A 98 12.47 -3.16 -0.73
CA ILE A 98 11.66 -2.83 -1.91
C ILE A 98 11.65 -3.98 -2.92
N GLU A 99 12.79 -4.62 -3.14
CA GLU A 99 12.93 -5.82 -3.99
C GLU A 99 12.00 -6.94 -3.52
N TYR A 100 11.93 -7.17 -2.22
CA TYR A 100 11.04 -8.17 -1.66
C TYR A 100 9.56 -7.76 -1.75
N VAL A 101 9.21 -6.55 -1.33
CA VAL A 101 7.82 -6.13 -1.17
C VAL A 101 7.17 -5.83 -2.52
N ALA A 102 7.89 -5.22 -3.45
CA ALA A 102 7.42 -4.80 -4.76
C ALA A 102 8.20 -5.50 -5.89
N ASP A 103 8.48 -6.80 -5.71
CA ASP A 103 9.25 -7.65 -6.64
C ASP A 103 8.90 -7.44 -8.12
N THR A 104 7.62 -7.41 -8.42
CA THR A 104 7.08 -7.31 -9.78
C THR A 104 7.40 -5.96 -10.44
N ASP A 105 7.56 -4.90 -9.64
CA ASP A 105 7.79 -3.54 -10.13
C ASP A 105 9.24 -3.07 -9.87
N PHE A 106 10.08 -3.86 -9.21
CA PHE A 106 11.41 -3.49 -8.75
C PHE A 106 12.30 -2.92 -9.88
N GLU A 107 12.40 -3.64 -10.99
CA GLU A 107 13.21 -3.20 -12.14
C GLU A 107 12.75 -1.85 -12.69
N GLU A 108 11.45 -1.64 -12.85
CA GLU A 108 10.91 -0.38 -13.39
C GLU A 108 11.09 0.79 -12.40
N ILE A 109 10.95 0.53 -11.09
CA ILE A 109 11.24 1.52 -10.05
C ILE A 109 12.69 1.97 -10.15
N PHE A 110 13.64 1.03 -10.17
CA PHE A 110 15.07 1.36 -10.13
C PHE A 110 15.62 1.84 -11.48
N ALA A 111 14.94 1.52 -12.58
CA ALA A 111 15.16 2.15 -13.89
C ALA A 111 14.65 3.60 -13.97
N THR A 112 13.79 4.04 -13.03
CA THR A 112 13.27 5.40 -12.98
C THR A 112 14.19 6.31 -12.15
N PRO A 113 14.94 7.26 -12.76
CA PRO A 113 16.03 7.98 -12.08
C PRO A 113 15.61 8.76 -10.82
N TRP A 114 14.40 9.31 -10.82
CA TRP A 114 13.88 10.07 -9.68
C TRP A 114 13.25 9.18 -8.59
N LEU A 115 13.19 7.85 -8.76
CA LEU A 115 12.64 6.94 -7.75
C LEU A 115 13.71 6.06 -7.07
N ASN A 116 14.95 6.09 -7.56
CA ASN A 116 15.99 5.15 -7.18
C ASN A 116 17.02 5.69 -6.17
N ARG A 117 16.78 6.88 -5.59
CA ARG A 117 17.67 7.44 -4.56
C ARG A 117 17.36 6.79 -3.21
N ASP A 118 18.42 6.47 -2.47
CA ASP A 118 18.25 6.03 -1.08
C ASP A 118 18.01 7.22 -0.17
N CYS A 119 16.74 7.43 0.19
CA CYS A 119 16.31 8.43 1.16
C CYS A 119 15.81 7.80 2.46
N SER A 120 16.21 6.55 2.75
CA SER A 120 15.74 5.81 3.92
C SER A 120 16.49 6.21 5.18
N SER A 121 15.79 6.25 6.31
CA SER A 121 16.43 6.03 7.59
C SER A 121 16.99 4.59 7.66
N PRO A 122 18.08 4.35 8.42
CA PRO A 122 18.58 3.01 8.66
C PRO A 122 17.49 2.10 9.21
N LEU A 123 17.39 0.87 8.69
CA LEU A 123 16.45 -0.12 9.21
C LEU A 123 16.68 -0.34 10.71
N LEU A 124 15.57 -0.56 11.43
CA LEU A 124 15.63 -0.81 12.87
C LEU A 124 16.19 -2.19 13.17
N ASP A 125 16.64 -2.40 14.42
CA ASP A 125 17.08 -3.70 14.93
C ASP A 125 15.99 -4.41 15.75
N ASP A 126 16.27 -5.66 16.12
CA ASP A 126 15.35 -6.51 16.88
C ASP A 126 15.00 -5.90 18.25
N ALA A 127 16.00 -5.34 18.93
CA ALA A 127 15.80 -4.72 20.24
C ALA A 127 14.82 -3.53 20.17
N SER A 128 14.90 -2.74 19.10
CA SER A 128 14.02 -1.58 18.90
C SER A 128 12.57 -1.96 18.63
N THR A 129 12.30 -3.15 18.08
CA THR A 129 10.96 -3.56 17.65
C THR A 129 10.30 -4.60 18.57
N ALA A 130 11.07 -5.26 19.44
CA ALA A 130 10.62 -6.38 20.27
C ALA A 130 9.31 -6.11 21.05
N ASN A 131 9.19 -4.95 21.69
CA ASN A 131 7.99 -4.59 22.45
C ASN A 131 6.73 -4.50 21.57
N ALA A 132 6.86 -3.91 20.38
CA ALA A 132 5.76 -3.81 19.43
C ALA A 132 5.36 -5.18 18.89
N ILE A 133 6.33 -6.00 18.52
CA ILE A 133 6.08 -7.37 18.02
C ILE A 133 5.37 -8.20 19.10
N ALA A 134 5.87 -8.18 20.33
CA ALA A 134 5.25 -8.89 21.45
C ALA A 134 3.80 -8.43 21.72
N GLN A 135 3.54 -7.13 21.64
CA GLN A 135 2.19 -6.59 21.80
C GLN A 135 1.28 -7.00 20.63
N TRP A 136 1.75 -6.88 19.38
CA TRP A 136 0.96 -7.19 18.19
C TRP A 136 0.61 -8.67 18.07
N GLN A 137 1.52 -9.55 18.52
CA GLN A 137 1.35 -11.00 18.53
C GLN A 137 0.78 -11.54 19.85
N SER A 138 0.29 -10.66 20.74
CA SER A 138 -0.30 -11.07 22.03
C SER A 138 -1.66 -11.76 21.89
N THR A 139 -2.23 -11.77 20.67
CA THR A 139 -3.47 -12.47 20.31
C THR A 139 -3.20 -13.50 19.21
N GLY A 140 -4.21 -14.26 18.81
CA GLY A 140 -4.11 -15.22 17.70
C GLY A 140 -4.01 -14.57 16.31
N CYS A 141 -3.67 -13.27 16.20
CA CYS A 141 -3.51 -12.57 14.93
C CYS A 141 -2.03 -12.46 14.56
N LEU A 142 -1.61 -13.20 13.54
CA LEU A 142 -0.22 -13.23 13.07
C LEU A 142 -0.13 -12.61 11.69
N LEU A 143 0.66 -11.54 11.56
CA LEU A 143 1.03 -11.00 10.26
C LEU A 143 2.01 -11.97 9.59
N LEU A 144 1.68 -12.43 8.38
CA LEU A 144 2.46 -13.42 7.63
C LEU A 144 3.36 -12.77 6.60
N ASP A 145 2.83 -11.82 5.83
CA ASP A 145 3.59 -11.13 4.79
C ASP A 145 2.95 -9.79 4.40
N VAL A 146 3.76 -8.91 3.81
CA VAL A 146 3.29 -7.68 3.15
C VAL A 146 3.92 -7.58 1.77
N LYS A 147 3.06 -7.43 0.76
CA LYS A 147 3.44 -7.24 -0.65
C LYS A 147 2.81 -5.95 -1.18
N ALA A 148 3.41 -5.37 -2.21
CA ALA A 148 2.92 -4.13 -2.81
C ALA A 148 3.10 -4.11 -4.33
N ARG A 149 2.35 -3.23 -4.96
CA ARG A 149 2.59 -2.75 -6.31
C ARG A 149 2.99 -1.29 -6.24
N VAL A 150 4.03 -0.89 -6.96
CA VAL A 150 4.49 0.49 -7.10
C VAL A 150 4.43 0.86 -8.57
N ILE A 151 3.37 1.55 -8.95
CA ILE A 151 3.06 1.85 -10.35
C ILE A 151 3.64 3.22 -10.68
N THR A 152 4.69 3.24 -11.50
CA THR A 152 5.32 4.46 -12.04
C THR A 152 4.37 5.21 -12.97
N ALA A 153 4.62 6.50 -13.21
CA ALA A 153 3.79 7.27 -14.15
C ALA A 153 3.86 6.72 -15.58
N LYS A 154 5.04 6.24 -16.02
CA LYS A 154 5.20 5.49 -17.27
C LYS A 154 4.26 4.29 -17.36
N ARG A 155 4.28 3.38 -16.37
CA ARG A 155 3.43 2.17 -16.37
C ARG A 155 1.95 2.52 -16.27
N PHE A 156 1.62 3.52 -15.46
CA PHE A 156 0.26 4.04 -15.34
C PHE A 156 -0.28 4.51 -16.69
N ASN A 157 0.51 5.30 -17.42
CA ASN A 157 0.13 5.87 -18.70
C ASN A 157 0.07 4.81 -19.82
N GLN A 158 1.00 3.85 -19.83
CA GLN A 158 0.93 2.69 -20.73
C GLN A 158 -0.40 1.95 -20.57
N PHE A 159 -0.79 1.65 -19.32
CA PHE A 159 -2.05 0.98 -19.04
C PHE A 159 -3.28 1.81 -19.46
N CYS A 160 -3.24 3.12 -19.27
CA CYS A 160 -4.35 3.99 -19.70
C CYS A 160 -4.46 4.06 -21.23
N ASN A 161 -3.33 4.07 -21.94
CA ASN A 161 -3.29 4.07 -23.41
C ASN A 161 -3.81 2.76 -24.03
N GLU A 162 -3.85 1.66 -23.28
CA GLU A 162 -4.45 0.38 -23.70
C GLU A 162 -5.99 0.38 -23.64
N GLY A 163 -6.61 1.53 -23.35
CA GLY A 163 -8.07 1.73 -23.34
C GLY A 163 -8.73 1.49 -21.99
N ALA A 164 -7.95 1.19 -20.94
CA ALA A 164 -8.43 1.11 -19.57
C ALA A 164 -8.29 2.46 -18.85
N ASN A 165 -9.00 2.65 -17.73
CA ASN A 165 -8.88 3.87 -16.93
C ASN A 165 -8.13 3.61 -15.61
N LYS A 166 -7.82 4.68 -14.89
CA LYS A 166 -7.14 4.61 -13.58
C LYS A 166 -7.87 3.78 -12.52
N ALA A 167 -9.20 3.74 -12.54
CA ALA A 167 -9.98 2.96 -11.56
C ALA A 167 -9.87 1.46 -11.87
N ASP A 168 -9.75 1.10 -13.14
CA ASP A 168 -9.46 -0.28 -13.56
C ASP A 168 -8.02 -0.68 -13.21
N LEU A 169 -7.05 0.23 -13.38
CA LEU A 169 -5.66 -0.01 -12.97
C LEU A 169 -5.55 -0.30 -11.47
N LEU A 170 -6.18 0.54 -10.63
CA LEU A 170 -6.21 0.34 -9.18
C LEU A 170 -6.88 -0.98 -8.83
N SER A 171 -8.06 -1.26 -9.40
CA SER A 171 -8.82 -2.47 -9.04
C SER A 171 -8.15 -3.75 -9.50
N ARG A 172 -7.60 -3.79 -10.72
CA ARG A 172 -6.87 -4.96 -11.24
C ARG A 172 -5.58 -5.20 -10.48
N SER A 173 -4.79 -4.14 -10.23
CA SER A 173 -3.53 -4.29 -9.47
C SER A 173 -3.77 -4.75 -8.04
N THR A 174 -4.81 -4.24 -7.38
CA THR A 174 -5.22 -4.67 -6.04
C THR A 174 -5.64 -6.14 -6.03
N LEU A 175 -6.54 -6.52 -6.94
CA LEU A 175 -7.03 -7.90 -6.99
C LEU A 175 -5.95 -8.90 -7.45
N GLN A 176 -4.95 -8.47 -8.22
CA GLN A 176 -3.80 -9.30 -8.53
C GLN A 176 -2.95 -9.59 -7.27
N LEU A 177 -2.73 -8.60 -6.40
CA LEU A 177 -2.09 -8.84 -5.10
C LEU A 177 -2.90 -9.86 -4.27
N VAL A 178 -4.21 -9.67 -4.21
CA VAL A 178 -5.11 -10.61 -3.51
C VAL A 178 -4.99 -12.01 -4.09
N ARG A 179 -5.06 -12.16 -5.42
CA ARG A 179 -4.94 -13.45 -6.09
C ARG A 179 -3.59 -14.13 -5.79
N ASN A 180 -2.48 -13.40 -5.87
CA ASN A 180 -1.16 -13.94 -5.55
C ASN A 180 -1.12 -14.46 -4.09
N SER A 181 -1.73 -13.74 -3.14
CA SER A 181 -1.84 -14.18 -1.74
C SER A 181 -2.74 -15.41 -1.56
N VAL A 182 -3.82 -15.52 -2.35
CA VAL A 182 -4.73 -16.69 -2.36
C VAL A 182 -4.01 -17.93 -2.91
N GLU A 183 -3.21 -17.78 -3.96
CA GLU A 183 -2.39 -18.84 -4.57
C GLU A 183 -1.31 -19.36 -3.61
N ALA A 184 -0.73 -18.47 -2.79
CA ALA A 184 0.37 -18.80 -1.88
C ALA A 184 -0.05 -19.52 -0.59
N THR A 185 -1.34 -19.54 -0.24
CA THR A 185 -1.83 -20.17 0.99
C THR A 185 -2.45 -21.55 0.74
N SER A 186 -2.44 -22.44 1.72
CA SER A 186 -3.20 -23.70 1.69
C SER A 186 -4.60 -23.56 2.31
N GLU A 187 -4.90 -22.43 2.93
CA GLU A 187 -6.18 -22.14 3.55
C GLU A 187 -7.31 -22.08 2.51
N THR A 188 -8.49 -22.55 2.90
CA THR A 188 -9.69 -22.62 2.04
C THR A 188 -10.72 -21.56 2.38
N ASP A 189 -10.78 -21.04 3.61
CA ASP A 189 -11.63 -19.91 4.00
C ASP A 189 -10.81 -18.61 4.04
N ILE A 190 -11.05 -17.74 3.06
CA ILE A 190 -10.29 -16.53 2.82
C ILE A 190 -11.21 -15.32 2.89
N ARG A 191 -10.85 -14.36 3.76
CA ARG A 191 -11.53 -13.07 3.84
C ARG A 191 -10.63 -11.95 3.32
N VAL A 192 -11.14 -11.20 2.37
CA VAL A 192 -10.46 -10.06 1.74
C VAL A 192 -11.15 -8.78 2.16
N PHE A 193 -10.39 -7.83 2.70
CA PHE A 193 -10.88 -6.52 3.11
C PHE A 193 -10.12 -5.44 2.35
N CYS A 194 -10.84 -4.61 1.61
CA CYS A 194 -10.27 -3.52 0.82
C CYS A 194 -10.87 -2.20 1.30
N ASP A 195 -10.05 -1.14 1.38
CA ASP A 195 -10.64 0.20 1.30
C ASP A 195 -11.28 0.39 -0.08
N ARG A 196 -12.29 1.26 -0.16
CA ARG A 196 -13.00 1.48 -1.40
C ARG A 196 -12.16 2.27 -2.41
N HIS A 197 -11.99 1.68 -3.59
CA HIS A 197 -11.29 2.30 -4.72
C HIS A 197 -12.04 3.51 -5.30
N GLY A 198 -11.74 4.71 -4.79
CA GLY A 198 -12.31 5.96 -5.27
C GLY A 198 -13.85 5.92 -5.30
N GLY A 199 -14.44 6.28 -6.45
CA GLY A 199 -15.90 6.28 -6.65
C GLY A 199 -16.50 4.93 -7.04
N ARG A 200 -15.71 3.84 -7.11
CA ARG A 200 -16.18 2.54 -7.59
C ARG A 200 -17.12 1.89 -6.56
N ARG A 201 -18.25 1.38 -7.04
CA ARG A 201 -19.24 0.64 -6.23
C ARG A 201 -19.42 -0.82 -6.67
N TYR A 202 -19.15 -1.10 -7.94
CA TYR A 202 -19.38 -2.42 -8.55
C TYR A 202 -18.05 -3.09 -8.91
N TYR A 203 -17.81 -4.26 -8.34
CA TYR A 203 -16.55 -5.00 -8.46
C TYR A 203 -16.71 -6.39 -9.08
N ALA A 204 -17.95 -6.91 -9.23
CA ALA A 204 -18.20 -8.25 -9.73
C ALA A 204 -17.43 -8.57 -11.04
N GLY A 205 -17.48 -7.64 -12.02
CA GLY A 205 -16.80 -7.83 -13.31
C GLY A 205 -15.27 -7.90 -13.21
N VAL A 206 -14.65 -7.08 -12.35
CA VAL A 206 -13.18 -7.11 -12.19
C VAL A 206 -12.74 -8.31 -11.35
N ILE A 207 -13.54 -8.74 -10.37
CA ILE A 207 -13.29 -9.97 -9.60
C ILE A 207 -13.36 -11.18 -10.55
N ALA A 208 -14.41 -11.28 -11.36
CA ALA A 208 -14.59 -12.36 -12.32
C ALA A 208 -13.45 -12.39 -13.36
N HIS A 209 -12.97 -11.21 -13.77
CA HIS A 209 -11.82 -11.11 -14.65
C HIS A 209 -10.54 -11.62 -14.02
N ILE A 210 -10.27 -11.38 -12.72
CA ILE A 210 -8.99 -11.80 -12.10
C ILE A 210 -9.00 -13.27 -11.69
N PHE A 211 -10.11 -13.76 -11.14
CA PHE A 211 -10.28 -15.14 -10.67
C PHE A 211 -10.88 -16.05 -11.75
N HIS A 212 -10.49 -15.83 -13.03
CA HIS A 212 -10.91 -16.60 -14.21
C HIS A 212 -11.30 -18.02 -13.81
N GLU A 213 -12.60 -18.36 -13.95
CA GLU A 213 -13.29 -19.64 -13.60
C GLU A 213 -14.26 -19.61 -12.40
N GLY A 214 -14.28 -18.58 -11.56
CA GLY A 214 -15.23 -18.48 -10.44
C GLY A 214 -16.55 -17.78 -10.79
N SER A 215 -17.70 -18.37 -10.43
CA SER A 215 -18.96 -17.60 -10.36
C SER A 215 -18.86 -16.58 -9.23
N VAL A 216 -18.90 -15.28 -9.56
CA VAL A 216 -18.91 -14.22 -8.56
C VAL A 216 -20.35 -13.96 -8.13
N ALA A 217 -20.67 -14.29 -6.89
CA ALA A 217 -21.94 -13.96 -6.27
C ALA A 217 -21.86 -12.58 -5.61
N VAL A 218 -22.76 -11.68 -6.00
CA VAL A 218 -22.96 -10.40 -5.30
C VAL A 218 -23.73 -10.68 -4.01
N VAL A 219 -23.13 -10.38 -2.86
CA VAL A 219 -23.77 -10.54 -1.55
C VAL A 219 -24.51 -9.27 -1.18
N SER A 220 -23.85 -8.11 -1.33
CA SER A 220 -24.46 -6.80 -1.09
C SER A 220 -23.71 -5.67 -1.80
N GLU A 221 -24.41 -4.62 -2.24
CA GLU A 221 -23.80 -3.42 -2.84
C GLU A 221 -24.49 -2.16 -2.34
N SER A 222 -23.96 -1.57 -1.27
CA SER A 222 -24.48 -0.38 -0.62
C SER A 222 -23.57 0.85 -0.80
N GLN A 223 -24.02 1.99 -0.29
CA GLN A 223 -23.20 3.21 -0.28
C GLN A 223 -21.99 3.09 0.65
N SER A 224 -22.04 2.26 1.69
CA SER A 224 -20.94 2.10 2.66
C SER A 224 -20.05 0.90 2.37
N GLU A 225 -20.57 -0.14 1.73
CA GLU A 225 -19.85 -1.40 1.53
C GLU A 225 -20.31 -2.14 0.27
N SER A 226 -19.42 -2.91 -0.36
CA SER A 226 -19.77 -3.87 -1.41
C SER A 226 -19.11 -5.22 -1.15
N VAL A 227 -19.92 -6.27 -1.01
CA VAL A 227 -19.50 -7.61 -0.60
C VAL A 227 -19.78 -8.62 -1.70
N TYR A 228 -18.80 -9.47 -1.97
CA TYR A 228 -18.84 -10.51 -2.98
C TYR A 228 -18.34 -11.84 -2.39
N ARG A 229 -18.79 -12.94 -2.98
CA ARG A 229 -18.24 -14.27 -2.75
C ARG A 229 -17.85 -14.90 -4.07
N CYS A 230 -16.67 -15.51 -4.13
CA CYS A 230 -16.29 -16.37 -5.24
C CYS A 230 -15.64 -17.65 -4.72
N ASP A 231 -15.85 -18.73 -5.47
CA ASP A 231 -15.15 -20.00 -5.29
C ASP A 231 -14.10 -20.11 -6.39
N TRP A 232 -12.85 -20.35 -6.01
CA TRP A 232 -11.75 -20.42 -6.97
C TRP A 232 -10.70 -21.42 -6.49
N GLN A 233 -10.37 -22.41 -7.33
CA GLN A 233 -9.43 -23.49 -7.00
C GLN A 233 -9.71 -24.20 -5.65
N GLY A 234 -11.00 -24.43 -5.35
CA GLY A 234 -11.43 -25.07 -4.09
C GLY A 234 -11.38 -24.16 -2.85
N LYS A 235 -11.10 -22.86 -3.03
CA LYS A 235 -11.05 -21.86 -1.96
C LYS A 235 -12.31 -20.99 -2.00
N GLN A 236 -12.90 -20.76 -0.83
CA GLN A 236 -14.02 -19.87 -0.61
C GLN A 236 -13.48 -18.48 -0.25
N ILE A 237 -13.75 -17.50 -1.11
CA ILE A 237 -13.20 -16.15 -0.97
C ILE A 237 -14.36 -15.18 -0.77
N ARG A 238 -14.37 -14.48 0.36
CA ARG A 238 -15.30 -13.37 0.62
C ARG A 238 -14.54 -12.04 0.52
N LEU A 239 -14.95 -11.16 -0.39
CA LEU A 239 -14.32 -9.87 -0.60
C LEU A 239 -15.26 -8.75 -0.16
N ALA A 240 -14.76 -7.82 0.66
CA ALA A 240 -15.48 -6.62 1.10
C ALA A 240 -14.70 -5.36 0.72
N PHE A 241 -15.39 -4.43 0.05
CA PHE A 241 -14.89 -3.11 -0.31
C PHE A 241 -15.64 -2.05 0.49
N THR A 242 -14.99 -1.53 1.53
CA THR A 242 -15.64 -0.72 2.57
C THR A 242 -15.15 0.71 2.52
N VAL A 243 -16.06 1.68 2.62
CA VAL A 243 -15.69 3.10 2.75
C VAL A 243 -15.00 3.32 4.09
N LYS A 244 -13.78 3.88 4.09
CA LYS A 244 -12.94 3.99 5.29
C LYS A 244 -12.65 2.62 5.88
N GLY A 245 -12.34 1.66 5.00
CA GLY A 245 -11.91 0.32 5.35
C GLY A 245 -10.63 0.34 6.18
N ASP A 246 -9.81 1.38 6.05
CA ASP A 246 -8.62 1.68 6.85
C ASP A 246 -8.88 1.83 8.37
N ARG A 247 -10.15 1.86 8.80
CA ARG A 247 -10.53 1.70 10.21
C ARG A 247 -10.32 0.29 10.75
N PHE A 248 -10.29 -0.70 9.88
CA PHE A 248 -9.97 -2.07 10.24
C PHE A 248 -8.45 -2.24 10.20
N THR A 249 -7.86 -2.68 11.31
CA THR A 249 -6.40 -2.69 11.53
C THR A 249 -5.59 -3.36 10.41
N PRO A 250 -5.98 -4.53 9.84
CA PRO A 250 -5.30 -5.09 8.68
C PRO A 250 -5.25 -4.15 7.46
N VAL A 251 -6.32 -3.42 7.17
CA VAL A 251 -6.36 -2.45 6.07
C VAL A 251 -5.49 -1.24 6.42
N ALA A 252 -5.55 -0.77 7.68
CA ALA A 252 -4.66 0.28 8.19
C ALA A 252 -3.17 -0.09 8.01
N MET A 253 -2.81 -1.35 8.27
CA MET A 253 -1.44 -1.85 8.06
C MET A 253 -1.02 -1.72 6.60
N SER A 254 -1.89 -2.10 5.67
CA SER A 254 -1.65 -1.92 4.23
C SER A 254 -1.54 -0.45 3.86
N SER A 255 -2.41 0.41 4.40
CA SER A 255 -2.38 1.87 4.22
C SER A 255 -1.03 2.47 4.61
N LEU A 256 -0.51 2.07 5.78
CA LEU A 256 0.77 2.57 6.32
C LEU A 256 1.95 2.14 5.45
N HIS A 257 1.94 0.90 4.94
CA HIS A 257 2.97 0.43 4.00
C HIS A 257 2.90 1.16 2.67
N ALA A 258 1.70 1.30 2.08
CA ALA A 258 1.52 2.02 0.83
C ALA A 258 1.98 3.47 0.95
N LYS A 259 1.61 4.14 2.05
CA LYS A 259 2.02 5.52 2.35
C LYS A 259 3.52 5.64 2.56
N TYR A 260 4.12 4.75 3.37
CA TYR A 260 5.56 4.76 3.61
C TYR A 260 6.37 4.61 2.31
N LEU A 261 6.04 3.61 1.49
CA LEU A 261 6.70 3.38 0.21
C LEU A 261 6.52 4.59 -0.71
N ARG A 262 5.30 5.13 -0.81
CA ARG A 262 5.03 6.33 -1.62
C ARG A 262 5.88 7.52 -1.16
N GLU A 263 5.89 7.83 0.14
CA GLU A 263 6.60 9.00 0.62
C GLU A 263 8.12 8.84 0.52
N ARG A 264 8.66 7.63 0.66
CA ARG A 264 10.08 7.36 0.33
C ARG A 264 10.40 7.65 -1.13
N MET A 265 9.54 7.18 -2.02
CA MET A 265 9.66 7.43 -3.46
C MET A 265 9.52 8.92 -3.78
N MET A 266 8.64 9.64 -3.08
CA MET A 266 8.52 11.11 -3.20
C MET A 266 9.72 11.86 -2.62
N ALA A 267 10.36 11.35 -1.57
CA ALA A 267 11.61 11.91 -1.05
C ALA A 267 12.73 11.77 -2.08
N SER A 268 12.90 10.57 -2.66
CA SER A 268 13.80 10.35 -3.80
C SER A 268 13.48 11.28 -4.97
N PHE A 269 12.19 11.43 -5.31
CA PHE A 269 11.74 12.29 -6.39
C PHE A 269 12.19 13.72 -6.17
N ASN A 270 11.87 14.27 -5.01
CA ASN A 270 12.20 15.66 -4.69
C ASN A 270 13.71 15.87 -4.61
N LEU A 271 14.46 14.91 -4.08
CA LEU A 271 15.91 14.97 -4.01
C LEU A 271 16.53 15.00 -5.43
N TYR A 272 16.11 14.10 -6.32
CA TYR A 272 16.61 14.06 -7.70
C TYR A 272 16.44 15.40 -8.41
N PHE A 273 15.25 15.99 -8.35
CA PHE A 273 15.02 17.28 -9.01
C PHE A 273 15.74 18.43 -8.30
N ALA A 274 15.83 18.43 -6.98
CA ALA A 274 16.55 19.47 -6.24
C ALA A 274 18.05 19.48 -6.55
N GLU A 275 18.70 18.31 -6.62
CA GLU A 275 20.12 18.16 -6.94
C GLU A 275 20.48 18.67 -8.34
N ASN A 276 19.56 18.52 -9.30
CA ASN A 276 19.79 18.89 -10.69
C ASN A 276 19.24 20.30 -11.04
N TYR A 277 18.47 20.92 -10.16
CA TYR A 277 17.84 22.21 -10.44
C TYR A 277 18.81 23.37 -10.24
N VAL A 278 19.01 24.14 -11.32
CA VAL A 278 19.77 25.39 -11.31
C VAL A 278 18.79 26.54 -11.52
N GLY A 279 18.55 27.31 -10.46
CA GLY A 279 17.68 28.49 -10.50
C GLY A 279 17.99 29.47 -9.36
N GLU A 280 17.36 30.64 -9.38
CA GLU A 280 17.63 31.75 -8.44
C GLU A 280 17.32 31.41 -6.97
N SER A 281 16.42 30.45 -6.74
CA SER A 281 16.05 29.97 -5.40
C SER A 281 15.98 28.44 -5.38
N PRO A 282 16.24 27.77 -4.24
CA PRO A 282 16.11 26.33 -4.12
C PRO A 282 14.74 25.82 -4.57
N LEU A 283 14.72 24.67 -5.26
CA LEU A 283 13.48 24.08 -5.73
C LEU A 283 12.61 23.64 -4.55
N LYS A 284 11.39 24.17 -4.47
CA LYS A 284 10.43 23.76 -3.44
C LYS A 284 9.89 22.35 -3.77
N PRO A 285 9.88 21.41 -2.80
CA PRO A 285 9.42 20.05 -3.02
C PRO A 285 7.93 20.02 -3.41
N THR A 286 7.52 18.94 -4.08
CA THR A 286 6.13 18.68 -4.47
C THR A 286 5.60 17.43 -3.76
N ALA A 287 4.33 17.48 -3.36
CA ALA A 287 3.53 16.32 -2.96
C ALA A 287 2.83 15.65 -4.17
N GLY A 288 2.85 16.30 -5.33
CA GLY A 288 2.35 15.80 -6.61
C GLY A 288 0.87 16.07 -6.89
N TYR A 289 0.14 16.73 -6.00
CA TYR A 289 -1.28 17.08 -6.21
C TYR A 289 -1.46 18.17 -7.27
N PRO A 290 -2.60 18.26 -7.98
CA PRO A 290 -2.74 19.07 -9.20
C PRO A 290 -2.13 20.48 -9.16
N VAL A 291 -2.52 21.32 -8.20
CA VAL A 291 -2.02 22.71 -8.09
C VAL A 291 -0.52 22.77 -7.78
N ASP A 292 -0.08 21.94 -6.84
CA ASP A 292 1.33 21.86 -6.44
C ASP A 292 2.22 21.26 -7.54
N ALA A 293 1.72 20.25 -8.24
CA ALA A 293 2.37 19.62 -9.38
C ALA A 293 2.49 20.59 -10.57
N ASP A 294 1.46 21.39 -10.86
CA ASP A 294 1.52 22.36 -11.97
C ASP A 294 2.56 23.45 -11.72
N ARG A 295 2.69 23.91 -10.47
CA ARG A 295 3.81 24.77 -10.05
C ARG A 295 5.15 24.07 -10.29
N PHE A 296 5.31 22.85 -9.78
CA PHE A 296 6.57 22.11 -9.90
C PHE A 296 6.96 21.86 -11.37
N LEU A 297 6.00 21.49 -12.21
CA LEU A 297 6.20 21.27 -13.63
C LEU A 297 6.57 22.55 -14.37
N THR A 298 5.99 23.69 -13.99
CA THR A 298 6.36 24.98 -14.57
C THR A 298 7.80 25.35 -14.20
N GLN A 299 8.17 25.23 -12.92
CA GLN A 299 9.51 25.56 -12.44
C GLN A 299 10.59 24.64 -13.04
N THR A 300 10.30 23.35 -13.18
CA THR A 300 11.28 22.37 -13.70
C THR A 300 11.28 22.22 -15.22
N ALA A 301 10.54 23.05 -15.97
CA ALA A 301 10.39 22.88 -17.42
C ALA A 301 11.72 22.89 -18.19
N ALA A 302 12.58 23.88 -17.94
CA ALA A 302 13.90 23.97 -18.58
C ALA A 302 14.81 22.78 -18.19
N LEU A 303 14.76 22.38 -16.91
CA LEU A 303 15.51 21.24 -16.41
C LEU A 303 15.07 19.93 -17.09
N ARG A 304 13.75 19.69 -17.21
CA ARG A 304 13.24 18.50 -17.89
C ARG A 304 13.66 18.43 -19.34
N GLN A 305 13.67 19.57 -20.04
CA GLN A 305 14.15 19.65 -21.42
C GLN A 305 15.66 19.33 -21.50
N GLN A 306 16.48 19.89 -20.62
CA GLN A 306 17.91 19.62 -20.55
C GLN A 306 18.20 18.13 -20.29
N LEU A 307 17.50 17.54 -19.33
CA LEU A 307 17.64 16.13 -18.95
C LEU A 307 16.90 15.16 -19.90
N LYS A 308 16.21 15.69 -20.92
CA LYS A 308 15.40 14.91 -21.87
C LYS A 308 14.37 14.00 -21.18
N ILE A 309 13.76 14.48 -20.10
CA ILE A 309 12.72 13.76 -19.37
C ILE A 309 11.45 13.74 -20.23
N ILE A 310 10.94 12.54 -20.52
CA ILE A 310 9.69 12.35 -21.25
C ILE A 310 8.53 12.62 -20.29
N ASP A 311 7.64 13.56 -20.64
CA ASP A 311 6.51 13.93 -19.76
C ASP A 311 5.58 12.75 -19.46
N LEU A 312 5.40 11.80 -20.41
CA LEU A 312 4.64 10.56 -20.19
C LEU A 312 5.27 9.61 -19.17
N ASP A 313 6.56 9.75 -18.87
CA ASP A 313 7.21 8.94 -17.85
C ASP A 313 7.08 9.57 -16.46
N LEU A 314 6.76 10.87 -16.40
CA LEU A 314 6.75 11.68 -15.18
C LEU A 314 5.33 12.05 -14.70
N VAL A 315 4.44 12.39 -15.63
CA VAL A 315 3.11 12.95 -15.34
C VAL A 315 2.05 11.93 -15.68
N ARG A 316 1.26 11.53 -14.68
CA ARG A 316 0.12 10.62 -14.91
C ARG A 316 -1.00 11.29 -15.69
N GLN A 317 -1.53 10.56 -16.66
CA GLN A 317 -2.76 10.90 -17.38
C GLN A 317 -3.96 10.92 -16.42
N ARG A 318 -4.99 11.71 -16.75
CA ARG A 318 -6.13 11.96 -15.87
C ARG A 318 -7.24 10.93 -16.00
#